data_AF-A0A5B7EKH2-F1
#
_entry.id   AF-A0A5B7EKH2-F1
#
_cell.length_a   1.000
_cell.length_b   1.000
_cell.length_c   1.000
_cell.angle_alpha   90.00
_cell.angle_beta   90.00
_cell.angle_gamma   90.00
#
_symmetry.space_group_name_H-M   'P 1'
#
loop_
_entity.id
_entity.type
_entity.pdbx_description
1 polymer ?
#
loop_
_entity_poly.entity_id
_entity_poly.type
_entity_poly.pdbx_seq_one_letter_code
_entity_poly.pdbx_strand_id
1 'polypeptide(L)'
;MSPVEHILSLYPFTEISILGDFNVHHQLWLSSPITDHLGELTFNFAILHDLEQLVQHPSCLKDTPNILDLFLNSSPSPYAVILSSPLGFPD
;
A
#
# COMPACT_ATOMS: atom_id res chain seq x y z
N MET A 1 -4.25 14.97 13.51
CA MET A 1 -2.86 14.73 13.11
C MET A 1 -2.61 13.24 13.15
N SER A 2 -2.39 12.61 12.01
CA SER A 2 -2.07 11.18 11.93
C SER A 2 -0.66 10.93 12.51
N PRO A 3 -0.32 9.70 12.93
CA PRO A 3 1.03 9.36 13.34
C PRO A 3 2.08 9.68 12.27
N VAL A 4 1.70 9.54 10.99
CA VAL A 4 2.56 9.85 9.84
C VAL A 4 2.83 11.35 9.75
N GLU A 5 1.80 12.19 9.85
CA GLU A 5 1.94 13.65 9.86
C GLU A 5 2.79 14.13 11.04
N HIS A 6 2.68 13.46 12.19
CA HIS A 6 3.51 13.77 13.35
C HIS A 6 4.99 13.44 13.11
N ILE A 7 5.29 12.29 12.52
CA ILE A 7 6.67 11.91 12.18
C ILE A 7 7.26 12.86 11.13
N LEU A 8 6.50 13.17 10.07
CA LEU A 8 6.94 14.09 9.02
C LEU A 8 7.14 15.52 9.54
N SER A 9 6.35 15.95 10.54
CA SER A 9 6.57 17.24 11.20
C SER A 9 7.86 17.29 12.01
N LEU A 10 8.31 16.16 12.58
CA LEU A 10 9.54 16.07 13.36
C LEU A 10 10.76 15.86 12.46
N TYR A 11 10.59 15.15 11.36
CA TYR A 11 11.64 14.78 10.42
C TYR A 11 11.18 14.97 8.96
N PRO A 12 11.20 16.21 8.44
CA PRO A 12 10.59 16.56 7.14
C PRO A 12 11.29 15.94 5.93
N PHE A 13 12.46 15.33 6.10
CA PHE A 13 13.24 14.69 5.04
C PHE A 13 13.39 13.18 5.24
N THR A 14 12.71 12.60 6.23
CA THR A 14 12.75 11.16 6.46
C THR A 14 11.91 10.44 5.44
N GLU A 15 12.48 9.38 4.86
CA GLU A 15 11.73 8.44 4.05
C GLU A 15 10.78 7.63 4.93
N ILE A 16 9.53 7.51 4.51
CA ILE A 16 8.53 6.69 5.19
C ILE A 16 8.09 5.53 4.31
N SER A 17 7.89 4.40 4.97
CA SER A 17 7.37 3.16 4.39
C SER A 17 6.23 2.68 5.27
N ILE A 18 5.05 2.45 4.69
CA ILE A 18 3.85 1.99 5.39
C ILE A 18 3.42 0.68 4.74
N LEU A 19 3.47 -0.40 5.52
CA LEU A 19 3.03 -1.73 5.11
C LEU A 19 1.92 -2.20 6.05
N GLY A 20 0.82 -2.69 5.48
CA GLY A 20 -0.24 -3.31 6.27
C GLY A 20 -1.42 -3.74 5.42
N ASP A 21 -2.32 -4.49 6.05
CA ASP A 21 -3.65 -4.81 5.54
C ASP A 21 -4.55 -3.60 5.81
N PHE A 22 -4.78 -2.77 4.78
CA PHE A 22 -5.62 -1.58 4.88
C PHE A 22 -7.10 -1.92 4.73
N ASN A 23 -7.43 -3.09 4.18
CA ASN A 23 -8.79 -3.47 3.80
C ASN A 23 -9.54 -2.38 3.00
N VAL A 24 -8.84 -1.74 2.06
CA VAL A 24 -9.41 -0.70 1.19
C VAL A 24 -9.32 -1.08 -0.28
N HIS A 25 -10.24 -0.54 -1.07
CA HIS A 25 -10.34 -0.85 -2.49
C HIS A 25 -10.21 0.43 -3.31
N HIS A 26 -9.24 0.49 -4.22
CA HIS A 26 -9.09 1.62 -5.14
C HIS A 26 -8.66 1.11 -6.53
N GLN A 27 -9.34 1.54 -7.59
CA GLN A 27 -9.12 1.01 -8.95
C GLN A 27 -7.69 1.18 -9.49
N LEU A 28 -6.97 2.21 -9.04
CA LEU A 28 -5.57 2.43 -9.42
C LEU A 28 -4.57 1.58 -8.62
N TRP A 29 -5.03 0.89 -7.58
CA TRP A 29 -4.18 0.04 -6.73
C TRP A 29 -4.51 -1.42 -6.93
N LEU A 30 -3.46 -2.19 -7.23
CA LEU A 30 -3.46 -3.66 -7.25
C LEU A 30 -4.62 -4.29 -8.06
N SER A 31 -5.09 -3.61 -9.11
CA SER A 31 -6.18 -4.08 -9.99
C SER A 31 -7.54 -4.29 -9.29
N SER A 32 -7.86 -3.53 -8.23
CA SER A 32 -9.19 -3.56 -7.62
C SER A 32 -10.28 -3.22 -8.65
N PRO A 33 -11.40 -3.97 -8.73
CA PRO A 33 -12.49 -3.65 -9.65
C PRO A 33 -13.30 -2.42 -9.20
N ILE A 34 -13.22 -2.06 -7.92
CA ILE A 34 -14.06 -1.04 -7.27
C ILE A 34 -13.16 -0.06 -6.51
N THR A 35 -13.63 1.19 -6.42
CA THR A 35 -13.13 2.16 -5.45
C THR A 35 -14.18 2.33 -4.35
N ASP A 36 -13.83 2.02 -3.11
CA ASP A 36 -14.67 2.33 -1.94
C ASP A 36 -14.27 3.67 -1.30
N HIS A 37 -15.09 4.17 -0.38
CA HIS A 37 -14.83 5.47 0.26
C HIS A 37 -13.47 5.47 0.98
N LEU A 38 -13.12 4.38 1.67
CA LEU A 38 -11.87 4.31 2.41
C LEU A 38 -10.67 4.25 1.46
N GLY A 39 -10.81 3.61 0.31
CA GLY A 39 -9.83 3.57 -0.77
C GLY A 39 -9.62 4.93 -1.40
N GLU A 40 -10.67 5.72 -1.63
CA GLU A 40 -10.53 7.10 -2.10
C GLU A 40 -9.81 7.99 -1.06
N LEU A 41 -10.15 7.86 0.23
CA LEU A 41 -9.44 8.58 1.30
C LEU A 41 -7.97 8.18 1.38
N THR A 42 -7.69 6.88 1.33
CA THR A 42 -6.31 6.35 1.44
C THR A 42 -5.49 6.73 0.21
N PHE A 43 -6.09 6.74 -0.97
CA PHE A 43 -5.47 7.20 -2.21
C PHE A 43 -5.14 8.69 -2.18
N ASN A 44 -6.08 9.53 -1.73
CA ASN A 44 -5.84 10.97 -1.55
C ASN A 44 -4.76 11.25 -0.50
N PHE A 45 -4.73 10.47 0.59
CA PHE A 45 -3.66 10.52 1.58
C PHE A 45 -2.29 10.20 0.96
N ALA A 46 -2.23 9.16 0.12
CA ALA A 46 -1.00 8.79 -0.56
C ALA A 46 -0.51 9.90 -1.50
N ILE A 47 -1.41 10.50 -2.30
CA ILE A 47 -1.06 11.64 -3.18
C ILE A 47 -0.54 12.83 -2.37
N LEU A 48 -1.21 13.18 -1.25
CA LEU A 48 -0.84 14.34 -0.44
C LEU A 48 0.56 14.22 0.18
N HIS A 49 1.01 12.98 0.42
CA HIS A 49 2.29 12.68 1.04
C HIS A 49 3.32 12.11 0.07
N ASP A 50 3.09 12.25 -1.25
CA ASP A 50 3.96 11.72 -2.30
C ASP A 50 4.30 10.23 -2.10
N LEU A 51 3.33 9.45 -1.62
CA LEU A 51 3.44 8.02 -1.41
C LEU A 51 3.03 7.24 -2.64
N GLU A 52 3.87 6.30 -3.05
CA GLU A 52 3.58 5.38 -4.14
C GLU A 52 3.36 3.96 -3.62
N GLN A 53 2.40 3.27 -4.23
CA GLN A 53 2.14 1.86 -3.99
C GLN A 53 3.18 1.03 -4.75
N LEU A 54 4.11 0.40 -4.03
CA LEU A 54 5.23 -0.34 -4.61
C LEU A 54 4.89 -1.78 -5.02
N VAL A 55 3.85 -2.36 -4.41
CA VAL A 55 3.39 -3.70 -4.80
C VAL A 55 2.49 -3.56 -6.03
N GLN A 56 2.86 -4.26 -7.10
CA GLN A 56 2.10 -4.26 -8.37
C GLN A 56 1.15 -5.44 -8.51
N HIS A 57 1.29 -6.46 -7.64
CA HIS A 57 0.55 -7.71 -7.76
C HIS A 57 -0.24 -8.01 -6.49
N PRO A 58 -1.48 -8.50 -6.61
CA PRO A 58 -2.28 -8.96 -5.49
C PRO A 58 -1.52 -9.97 -4.62
N SER A 59 -1.46 -9.77 -3.30
CA SER A 59 -1.07 -10.82 -2.35
C SER A 59 -2.25 -11.78 -2.14
N CYS A 60 -2.51 -12.65 -3.13
CA CYS A 60 -3.59 -13.64 -3.02
C CYS A 60 -3.19 -14.75 -2.02
N LEU A 61 -3.87 -14.83 -0.88
CA LEU A 61 -3.64 -15.91 0.10
C LEU A 61 -4.70 -17.04 0.09
N LYS A 62 -5.81 -16.91 -0.66
CA LYS A 62 -6.76 -18.02 -0.97
C LYS A 62 -7.95 -17.49 -1.75
N ASP A 63 -8.32 -18.09 -2.89
CA ASP A 63 -9.59 -18.10 -3.70
C ASP A 63 -10.58 -16.92 -3.69
N THR A 64 -10.26 -15.82 -3.05
CA THR A 64 -10.98 -14.55 -3.02
C THR A 64 -9.88 -13.51 -3.07
N PRO A 65 -9.78 -12.71 -4.15
CA PRO A 65 -8.78 -11.66 -4.25
C PRO A 65 -9.15 -10.55 -3.25
N ASN A 66 -8.84 -10.77 -1.97
CA ASN A 66 -8.77 -9.72 -0.97
C ASN A 66 -7.39 -9.12 -1.08
N ILE A 67 -7.32 -8.16 -1.98
CA ILE A 67 -6.15 -7.39 -2.31
C ILE A 67 -6.07 -6.23 -1.33
N LEU A 68 -5.57 -6.49 -0.13
CA LEU A 68 -5.66 -5.52 0.97
C LEU A 68 -4.31 -5.08 1.53
N ASP A 69 -3.23 -5.80 1.21
CA ASP A 69 -1.89 -5.41 1.63
C ASP A 69 -1.35 -4.30 0.72
N LEU A 70 -1.31 -3.08 1.25
CA LEU A 70 -0.66 -1.96 0.58
C LEU A 70 0.74 -1.75 1.13
N PHE A 71 1.66 -1.38 0.24
CA PHE A 71 2.99 -0.97 0.59
C PHE A 71 3.26 0.41 -0.03
N LEU A 72 3.12 1.44 0.81
CA LEU A 72 3.24 2.84 0.43
C LEU A 72 4.64 3.35 0.82
N ASN A 73 5.34 4.00 -0.10
CA ASN A 73 6.69 4.54 0.14
C ASN A 73 6.86 5.94 -0.46
N SER A 74 7.55 6.83 0.25
CA SER A 74 7.77 8.24 -0.15
C SER A 74 9.01 8.47 -1.06
N SER A 75 9.77 7.43 -1.37
CA SER A 75 10.96 7.42 -2.22
C SER A 75 11.08 6.09 -2.97
N PRO A 76 10.30 5.89 -4.05
CA PRO A 76 10.23 4.60 -4.76
C PRO A 76 11.52 4.23 -5.51
N SER A 77 12.44 5.19 -5.73
CA SER A 77 13.51 5.06 -6.72
C SER A 77 14.59 4.00 -6.46
N PRO A 78 14.95 3.58 -5.22
CA PRO A 78 15.97 2.55 -5.02
C PRO A 78 15.40 1.17 -4.66
N TYR A 79 14.09 1.00 -4.46
CA TYR A 79 13.54 -0.22 -3.88
C TYR A 79 12.95 -1.18 -4.93
N ALA A 80 13.46 -2.40 -4.95
CA ALA A 80 12.81 -3.53 -5.60
C ALA A 80 12.02 -4.32 -4.56
N VAL A 81 10.70 -4.41 -4.74
CA VAL A 81 9.85 -5.24 -3.88
C VAL A 81 9.82 -6.67 -4.40
N ILE A 82 10.24 -7.61 -3.58
CA ILE A 82 10.15 -9.05 -3.86
C ILE A 82 9.02 -9.62 -3.00
N LEU A 83 7.89 -9.93 -3.63
CA LEU A 83 6.84 -10.73 -2.99
C LEU A 83 7.22 -12.20 -3.06
N SER A 84 7.34 -12.83 -1.89
CA SER A 84 7.50 -14.28 -1.79
C SER A 84 6.12 -14.90 -1.62
N SER A 85 5.83 -15.99 -2.34
CA SER A 85 4.59 -16.73 -2.11
C SER A 85 4.51 -17.20 -0.65
N PRO A 86 3.30 -17.28 -0.05
CA PRO A 86 3.11 -17.94 1.23
C PRO A 86 3.69 -19.34 1.19
N LEU A 87 4.37 -19.75 2.26
CA LEU A 87 4.92 -21.08 2.43
C LEU A 87 3.78 -22.11 2.52
N GLY A 88 3.22 -22.53 1.39
CA GLY A 88 2.14 -23.52 1.32
C GLY A 88 1.00 -23.15 0.37
N PHE A 89 1.26 -23.16 -0.94
CA PHE A 89 0.22 -23.48 -1.91
C PHE A 89 0.25 -25.00 -2.14
N PRO A 90 -0.91 -25.70 -2.20
CA PRO A 90 -0.94 -27.10 -2.59
C PRO A 90 -0.71 -27.24 -4.10
N ASP A 91 0.07 -28.25 -4.49
CA ASP A 91 0.37 -28.66 -5.87
C ASP A 91 -0.89 -28.91 -6.72
#